data_AF-A0A8I0FE66-F1
#
_entry.id   AF-A0A8I0FE66-F1
#
_cell.length_a   1.000
_cell.length_b   1.000
_cell.length_c   1.000
_cell.angle_alpha   90.00
_cell.angle_beta   90.00
_cell.angle_gamma   90.00
#
_symmetry.space_group_name_H-M   'P 1'
#
loop_
_entity.id
_entity.type
_entity.pdbx_description
1 polymer ?
#
loop_
_entity_poly.entity_id
_entity_poly.type
_entity_poly.pdbx_seq_one_letter_code
_entity_poly.pdbx_strand_id
1 'polypeptide(L)'
;QTDQLNQALSQIVQPEDILICSYALDGHPDHEAVGKTVQAFAEARDLLCLHVLIWAWHWAEPFDTRINWSKAKAYALTENQLIK
;
A
#
# COMPACT_ATOMS: atom_id res chain seq x y z
N GLN A 1 17.37 4.03 -4.36
CA GLN A 1 16.56 3.11 -3.53
C GLN A 1 15.42 2.51 -4.33
N THR A 2 14.58 3.32 -5.00
CA THR A 2 13.51 2.87 -5.92
C THR A 2 13.98 1.85 -6.96
N ASP A 3 15.10 2.10 -7.66
CA ASP A 3 15.59 1.19 -8.71
C ASP A 3 15.99 -0.17 -8.15
N GLN A 4 16.66 -0.19 -7.00
CA GLN A 4 17.07 -1.42 -6.33
C GLN A 4 15.85 -2.23 -5.85
N LEU A 5 14.83 -1.55 -5.33
CA LEU A 5 13.57 -2.19 -4.94
C LEU A 5 12.83 -2.75 -6.17
N ASN A 6 12.75 -1.99 -7.27
CA ASN A 6 12.13 -2.44 -8.51
C ASN A 6 12.85 -3.67 -9.10
N GLN A 7 14.18 -3.68 -9.06
CA GLN A 7 14.97 -4.83 -9.47
C GLN A 7 14.71 -6.06 -8.59
N ALA A 8 14.63 -5.87 -7.26
CA ALA A 8 14.31 -6.95 -6.34
C ALA A 8 12.89 -7.51 -6.58
N LEU A 9 11.90 -6.64 -6.80
CA LEU A 9 10.53 -7.04 -7.16
C LEU A 9 10.50 -7.86 -8.45
N SER A 10 11.27 -7.45 -9.46
CA SER A 10 11.37 -8.17 -10.74
C SER A 10 11.91 -9.60 -10.62
N GLN A 11 12.62 -9.91 -9.53
CA GLN A 11 13.19 -11.24 -9.30
C GLN A 11 12.23 -12.19 -8.57
N ILE A 12 11.23 -11.68 -7.86
CA ILE A 12 10.40 -12.47 -6.95
C ILE A 12 8.93 -12.49 -7.36
N VAL A 13 8.41 -11.40 -7.94
CA VAL A 13 6.98 -11.24 -8.26
C VAL A 13 6.60 -12.08 -9.47
N GLN A 14 5.52 -12.85 -9.34
CA GLN A 14 4.91 -13.65 -10.40
C GLN A 14 3.66 -12.95 -10.98
N PRO A 15 3.21 -13.33 -12.20
CA PRO A 15 2.07 -12.68 -12.86
C PRO A 15 0.74 -12.74 -12.09
N GLU A 16 0.54 -13.72 -11.23
CA GLU A 16 -0.71 -13.93 -10.46
C GLU A 16 -0.66 -13.34 -9.04
N ASP A 17 0.45 -12.70 -8.66
CA ASP A 17 0.60 -12.14 -7.33
C ASP A 17 -0.30 -10.91 -7.11
N ILE A 18 -0.74 -10.76 -5.86
CA ILE A 18 -1.37 -9.53 -5.38
C ILE A 18 -0.33 -8.79 -4.54
N LEU A 19 0.02 -7.58 -4.96
CA LEU A 19 0.97 -6.74 -4.24
C LEU A 19 0.23 -5.96 -3.15
N ILE A 20 0.75 -5.99 -1.93
CA ILE A 20 0.23 -5.22 -0.80
C ILE A 20 1.38 -4.36 -0.27
N CYS A 21 1.19 -3.05 -0.26
CA CYS A 21 2.22 -2.10 0.17
C CYS A 21 1.63 -0.92 0.95
N SER A 22 2.50 -0.12 1.57
CA SER A 22 2.10 1.14 2.21
C SER A 22 1.51 2.12 1.19
N TYR A 23 0.61 2.98 1.65
CA TYR A 23 0.03 4.02 0.80
C TYR A 23 1.12 4.94 0.22
N ALA A 24 1.02 5.28 -1.07
CA ALA A 24 2.02 6.11 -1.74
C ALA A 24 2.16 7.53 -1.14
N LEU A 25 1.18 7.97 -0.34
CA LEU A 25 1.17 9.25 0.40
C LEU A 25 1.04 9.02 1.90
N ASP A 26 1.60 7.94 2.44
CA ASP A 26 1.47 7.58 3.86
C ASP A 26 2.27 8.51 4.80
N GLY A 27 3.10 9.42 4.27
CA GLY A 27 3.72 10.51 5.03
C GLY A 27 5.05 10.18 5.74
N HIS A 28 5.38 8.91 5.97
CA HIS A 28 6.74 8.51 6.39
C HIS A 28 7.61 8.23 5.15
N PRO A 29 8.87 8.75 5.06
CA PRO A 29 9.64 8.70 3.82
C PRO A 29 9.90 7.30 3.24
N ASP A 30 10.12 6.29 4.08
CA ASP A 30 10.31 4.91 3.62
C ASP A 30 9.00 4.28 3.09
N HIS A 31 7.86 4.56 3.73
CA HIS A 31 6.54 4.13 3.31
C HIS A 31 6.16 4.76 1.97
N GLU A 32 6.47 6.04 1.78
CA GLU A 32 6.26 6.69 0.48
C GLU A 32 7.13 6.07 -0.60
N ALA A 33 8.39 5.78 -0.30
CA ALA A 33 9.29 5.14 -1.26
C ALA A 33 8.78 3.75 -1.66
N VAL A 34 8.34 2.93 -0.70
CA VAL A 34 7.76 1.61 -0.96
C VAL A 34 6.45 1.72 -1.75
N GLY A 35 5.52 2.55 -1.29
CA GLY A 35 4.20 2.72 -1.92
C GLY A 35 4.30 3.17 -3.38
N LYS A 36 5.08 4.23 -3.64
CA LYS A 36 5.29 4.75 -5.00
C LYS A 36 5.98 3.72 -5.90
N THR A 37 6.98 3.01 -5.40
CA THR A 37 7.74 2.03 -6.20
C THR A 37 6.89 0.82 -6.56
N VAL A 38 6.16 0.25 -5.59
CA VAL A 38 5.32 -0.93 -5.80
C VAL A 38 4.12 -0.58 -6.68
N GLN A 39 3.50 0.58 -6.48
CA GLN A 39 2.41 1.05 -7.34
C GLN A 39 2.85 1.14 -8.81
N ALA A 40 3.97 1.83 -9.08
CA ALA A 40 4.48 1.96 -10.44
C ALA A 40 4.90 0.61 -11.04
N PHE A 41 5.46 -0.29 -10.23
CA PHE A 41 5.82 -1.64 -10.66
C PHE A 41 4.59 -2.46 -11.08
N ALA A 42 3.51 -2.38 -10.29
CA ALA A 42 2.26 -3.09 -10.55
C ALA A 42 1.56 -2.55 -11.81
N GLU A 43 1.46 -1.21 -11.93
CA GLU A 43 0.87 -0.54 -13.09
C GLU A 43 1.60 -0.91 -14.39
N ALA A 44 2.93 -1.01 -14.36
CA ALA A 44 3.72 -1.40 -15.54
C ALA A 44 3.56 -2.87 -15.96
N ARG A 45 2.93 -3.71 -15.13
CA ARG A 45 2.80 -5.17 -15.34
C ARG A 45 1.36 -5.67 -15.25
N ASP A 46 0.39 -4.75 -15.20
CA ASP A 46 -1.03 -5.06 -15.05
C ASP A 46 -1.36 -5.95 -13.82
N LEU A 47 -0.62 -5.77 -12.72
CA LEU A 47 -0.80 -6.51 -11.47
C LEU A 47 -1.77 -5.81 -10.53
N LEU A 48 -2.48 -6.59 -9.69
CA LEU A 48 -3.30 -6.03 -8.63
C LEU A 48 -2.42 -5.49 -7.50
N CYS A 49 -2.60 -4.21 -7.16
CA CYS A 49 -1.92 -3.57 -6.05
C CYS A 49 -2.91 -2.98 -5.04
N LEU A 50 -2.75 -3.35 -3.77
CA LEU A 50 -3.54 -2.84 -2.66
C LEU A 50 -2.66 -1.99 -1.74
N HIS A 51 -3.13 -0.77 -1.47
CA HIS A 51 -2.48 0.12 -0.52
C HIS A 51 -3.06 -0.05 0.88
N VAL A 52 -2.19 -0.05 1.87
CA VAL A 52 -2.52 -0.05 3.30
C VAL A 52 -2.10 1.29 3.89
N LEU A 53 -3.03 1.94 4.59
CA LEU A 53 -2.78 3.14 5.37
C LEU A 53 -2.15 2.71 6.70
N ILE A 54 -0.83 2.91 6.86
CA ILE A 54 -0.09 2.49 8.06
C ILE A 54 0.17 3.70 8.95
N TRP A 55 0.68 4.78 8.37
CA TRP A 55 1.11 5.98 9.07
C TRP A 55 0.09 7.12 8.98
N ALA A 56 -0.94 6.98 8.12
CA ALA A 56 -2.04 7.92 7.98
C ALA A 56 -2.68 8.35 9.31
N TRP A 57 -2.83 7.44 10.29
CA TRP A 57 -3.40 7.77 11.61
C TRP A 57 -2.61 8.82 12.42
N HIS A 58 -1.35 9.12 12.07
CA HIS A 58 -0.55 10.14 12.74
C HIS A 58 -0.74 11.55 12.18
N TRP A 59 -1.24 11.69 10.95
CA TRP A 59 -1.30 12.99 10.27
C TRP A 59 -2.62 13.30 9.57
N ALA A 60 -3.42 12.28 9.25
CA ALA A 60 -4.67 12.46 8.54
C ALA A 60 -5.77 12.83 9.51
N GLU A 61 -6.50 13.89 9.20
CA GLU A 61 -7.79 14.14 9.82
C GLU A 61 -8.87 13.22 9.21
N PRO A 62 -10.01 13.00 9.90
CA PRO A 62 -11.13 12.30 9.29
C PRO A 62 -11.52 12.93 7.94
N PHE A 63 -11.62 12.08 6.91
CA PHE A 63 -11.93 12.50 5.53
C PHE A 63 -10.87 13.37 4.84
N ASP A 64 -9.61 13.31 5.27
CA ASP A 64 -8.49 14.01 4.61
C ASP A 64 -8.48 13.74 3.10
N THR A 65 -8.43 14.82 2.31
CA THR A 65 -8.60 14.78 0.86
C THR A 65 -7.45 14.10 0.12
N ARG A 66 -6.31 13.89 0.80
CA ARG A 66 -5.17 13.14 0.23
C ARG A 66 -5.47 11.65 0.12
N ILE A 67 -6.48 11.14 0.82
CA ILE A 67 -6.92 9.74 0.76
C ILE A 67 -8.15 9.66 -0.15
N ASN A 68 -8.11 8.78 -1.15
CA ASN A 68 -9.29 8.51 -1.97
C ASN A 68 -10.26 7.57 -1.24
N TRP A 69 -11.08 8.14 -0.37
CA TRP A 69 -12.04 7.41 0.45
C TRP A 69 -13.07 6.61 -0.36
N SER A 70 -13.38 7.02 -1.60
CA SER A 70 -14.30 6.24 -2.47
C SER A 70 -13.76 4.86 -2.83
N LYS A 71 -12.43 4.69 -2.82
CA LYS A 71 -11.74 3.43 -3.08
C LYS A 71 -11.32 2.70 -1.80
N ALA A 72 -11.30 3.39 -0.66
CA ALA A 72 -10.89 2.82 0.61
C ALA A 72 -11.94 1.83 1.14
N LYS A 73 -11.46 0.77 1.79
CA LYS A 73 -12.29 -0.21 2.50
C LYS A 73 -11.76 -0.37 3.92
N ALA A 74 -12.69 -0.39 4.87
CA ALA A 74 -12.41 -0.76 6.25
C ALA A 74 -13.15 -2.07 6.55
N TYR A 75 -12.46 -3.00 7.20
CA TYR A 75 -13.04 -4.28 7.58
C TYR A 75 -13.12 -4.33 9.10
N ALA A 76 -14.34 -4.49 9.61
CA ALA A 76 -14.54 -4.73 11.03
C ALA A 76 -14.02 -6.12 11.38
N LEU A 77 -13.21 -6.21 12.43
CA LEU A 77 -12.77 -7.50 12.97
C LEU A 77 -13.96 -8.20 13.64
N THR A 78 -14.04 -9.51 13.45
CA THR A 78 -15.00 -10.37 14.18
C THR A 78 -14.59 -10.50 15.65
N GLU A 79 -15.52 -10.89 16.53
CA GLU A 79 -15.22 -11.14 17.95
C GLU A 79 -14.06 -12.14 18.12
N ASN A 80 -14.01 -13.20 17.32
CA ASN A 80 -12.92 -14.18 17.34
C ASN A 80 -11.56 -13.59 16.94
N GLN A 81 -11.54 -12.59 16.05
CA GLN A 81 -10.30 -11.91 15.63
C GLN A 81 -9.82 -10.86 16.64
N LEU A 82 -10.69 -10.45 17.57
CA LEU A 82 -10.34 -9.50 18.64
C LEU A 82 -9.70 -10.19 19.85
N ILE A 83 -9.88 -11.51 19.98
CA ILE A 83 -9.24 -12.31 21.03
C ILE A 83 -7.80 -12.62 20.56
N LYS A 84 -6.82 -12.14 21.33
CA LYS A 84 -5.38 -12.33 21.08
C LYS A 84 -4.88 -13.67 21.63
#